data_AF-A0A0F9A7U3-F1
#
_entry.id   AF-A0A0F9A7U3-F1
#
_cell.length_a   1.000
_cell.length_b   1.000
_cell.length_c   1.000
_cell.angle_alpha   90.00
_cell.angle_beta   90.00
_cell.angle_gamma   90.00
#
_symmetry.space_group_name_H-M   'P 1'
#
loop_
_entity.id
_entity.type
_entity.pdbx_description
1 polymer ?
#
loop_
_entity_poly.entity_id
_entity_poly.type
_entity_poly.pdbx_seq_one_letter_code
_entity_poly.pdbx_strand_id
1 'polypeptide(L)'
;FKSLSWGKCTQKDGKLYMHVFDWPEDGKLVVPGLKNHVKKAYLLGVKASTLKVTRDKENVVVYVPGKMDSVATVVVLEIDGPPKVVNR
;
A
#
# COMPACT_ATOMS: atom_id res chain seq x y z
N PHE A 1 5.96 -3.72 9.79
CA PHE A 1 4.51 -3.97 9.79
C PHE A 1 4.28 -5.33 10.45
N LYS A 2 3.49 -5.40 11.53
CA LYS A 2 3.36 -6.64 12.33
C LYS A 2 2.39 -7.67 11.71
N SER A 3 1.35 -7.22 11.00
CA SER A 3 0.48 -8.09 10.20
C SER A 3 -0.30 -7.25 9.17
N LEU A 4 -0.25 -7.67 7.91
CA LEU A 4 -1.16 -7.19 6.86
C LEU A 4 -2.03 -8.40 6.52
N SER A 5 -3.35 -8.27 6.68
CA SER A 5 -4.28 -9.38 6.42
C SER A 5 -4.28 -9.83 4.95
N TRP A 6 -3.96 -8.90 4.06
CA TRP A 6 -4.07 -9.08 2.61
C TRP A 6 -2.73 -9.36 1.91
N GLY A 7 -1.59 -9.29 2.61
CA GLY A 7 -0.32 -9.20 1.89
C GLY A 7 0.97 -9.14 2.70
N LYS A 8 2.05 -8.79 1.99
CA LYS A 8 3.36 -8.46 2.57
C LYS A 8 3.81 -7.09 2.09
N CYS A 9 4.53 -6.37 2.94
CA CYS A 9 5.14 -5.10 2.59
C CYS A 9 6.66 -5.20 2.73
N THR A 10 7.37 -4.85 1.66
CA THR A 10 8.82 -4.63 1.66
C THR A 10 9.10 -3.15 1.44
N GLN A 11 10.31 -2.70 1.74
CA GLN A 11 10.69 -1.29 1.66
C GLN A 11 12.05 -1.14 0.98
N LYS A 12 12.20 -0.12 0.14
CA LYS A 12 13.45 0.23 -0.51
C LYS A 12 13.45 1.72 -0.90
N ASP A 13 14.50 2.46 -0.53
CA ASP A 13 14.75 3.85 -0.96
C ASP A 13 13.53 4.80 -0.84
N GLY A 14 12.82 4.79 0.29
CA GLY A 14 11.64 5.65 0.48
C GLY A 14 10.40 5.20 -0.32
N LYS A 15 10.40 3.96 -0.82
CA LYS A 15 9.25 3.29 -1.42
C LYS A 15 8.85 2.07 -0.62
N LEU A 16 7.55 1.85 -0.47
CA LEU A 16 6.99 0.64 0.08
C LEU A 16 6.37 -0.17 -1.06
N TYR A 17 6.74 -1.44 -1.14
CA TYR A 17 6.23 -2.38 -2.13
C TYR A 17 5.32 -3.36 -1.41
N MET A 18 4.05 -3.33 -1.80
CA MET A 18 2.99 -4.07 -1.17
C MET A 18 2.58 -5.19 -2.10
N HIS A 19 2.96 -6.41 -1.74
CA HIS A 19 2.56 -7.62 -2.44
C HIS A 19 1.19 -8.02 -1.91
N VAL A 20 0.17 -7.85 -2.74
CA VAL A 20 -1.22 -8.20 -2.41
C VAL A 20 -1.44 -9.65 -2.83
N PHE A 21 -1.65 -10.53 -1.86
CA PHE A 21 -1.98 -11.95 -2.08
C PHE A 21 -3.49 -12.18 -2.03
N ASP A 22 -4.17 -11.42 -1.17
CA ASP A 22 -5.62 -11.45 -1.01
C ASP A 22 -6.17 -10.09 -1.45
N TRP A 23 -6.72 -10.04 -2.66
CA TRP A 23 -7.18 -8.78 -3.24
C TRP A 23 -8.53 -8.38 -2.63
N PRO A 24 -8.65 -7.18 -2.03
CA PRO A 24 -9.87 -6.79 -1.34
C PRO A 24 -11.02 -6.55 -2.31
N GLU A 25 -12.15 -7.23 -2.12
CA GLU A 25 -13.37 -7.01 -2.91
C GLU A 25 -13.97 -5.62 -2.70
N ASP A 26 -13.75 -5.03 -1.51
CA ASP A 26 -14.19 -3.66 -1.18
C ASP A 26 -13.25 -2.57 -1.74
N GLY A 27 -12.17 -2.98 -2.42
CA GLY A 27 -11.20 -2.10 -3.06
C GLY A 27 -10.34 -1.30 -2.08
N LYS A 28 -10.18 -1.73 -0.83
CA LYS A 28 -9.41 -0.99 0.19
C LYS A 28 -8.27 -1.81 0.78
N LEU A 29 -7.04 -1.35 0.58
CA LEU A 29 -5.85 -1.87 1.25
C LEU A 29 -5.51 -0.98 2.44
N VAL A 30 -5.66 -1.53 3.64
CA VAL A 30 -5.32 -0.84 4.88
C VAL A 30 -3.87 -1.13 5.27
N VAL A 31 -3.10 -0.08 5.49
CA VAL A 31 -1.69 -0.08 5.89
C VAL A 31 -1.58 0.50 7.30
N PRO A 32 -1.57 -0.34 8.34
CA PRO A 32 -1.56 0.14 9.71
C PRO A 32 -0.19 0.67 10.12
N GLY A 33 -0.19 1.79 10.86
CA GLY A 33 1.00 2.32 11.53
C GLY A 33 1.98 3.08 10.63
N LEU A 34 1.64 3.35 9.37
CA LEU A 34 2.47 4.16 8.46
C LEU A 34 2.33 5.65 8.80
N LYS A 35 3.35 6.24 9.43
CA LYS A 35 3.35 7.67 9.79
C LYS A 35 3.73 8.59 8.65
N ASN A 36 4.47 8.11 7.66
CA ASN A 36 4.94 8.95 6.55
C ASN A 36 3.78 9.53 5.75
N HIS A 37 4.04 10.69 5.16
CA HIS A 37 3.19 11.23 4.12
C HIS A 37 3.41 10.43 2.83
N VAL A 38 2.34 9.87 2.28
CA VAL A 38 2.38 9.17 0.99
C VAL A 38 2.26 10.22 -0.12
N LYS A 39 3.31 10.36 -0.92
CA LYS A 39 3.34 11.26 -2.08
C LYS A 39 2.55 10.69 -3.24
N LYS A 40 2.65 9.38 -3.45
CA LYS A 40 2.03 8.70 -4.57
C LYS A 40 1.77 7.24 -4.24
N ALA A 41 0.68 6.70 -4.79
CA ALA A 41 0.44 5.27 -4.85
C ALA A 41 0.16 4.86 -6.29
N TYR A 42 0.66 3.70 -6.71
CA TYR A 42 0.40 3.17 -8.03
C TYR A 42 0.59 1.66 -8.09
N LEU A 43 0.04 1.03 -9.12
CA LEU A 43 0.27 -0.39 -9.41
C LEU A 43 1.57 -0.56 -10.20
N LEU A 44 2.45 -1.43 -9.73
CA LEU A 44 3.69 -1.79 -10.44
C LEU A 44 3.33 -2.61 -11.68
N GLY A 45 3.86 -2.22 -12.84
CA GLY A 45 3.62 -2.92 -14.11
C GLY A 45 2.35 -2.51 -14.85
N VAL A 46 1.45 -1.74 -14.24
CA VAL A 46 0.28 -1.17 -14.91
C VAL A 46 0.58 0.28 -15.30
N LYS A 47 0.59 0.60 -16.60
CA LYS A 47 0.83 1.97 -17.07
C LYS A 47 -0.23 2.93 -16.51
N ALA A 48 0.23 4.05 -15.94
CA ALA A 48 -0.57 5.19 -15.52
C ALA A 48 -1.68 4.95 -14.48
N SER A 49 -1.62 3.87 -13.69
CA SER A 49 -2.60 3.61 -12.63
C SER A 49 -2.20 4.28 -11.32
N THR A 50 -2.47 5.58 -11.18
CA THR A 50 -2.34 6.27 -9.88
C THR A 50 -3.52 5.87 -9.00
N LEU A 51 -3.24 5.48 -7.77
CA LEU A 51 -4.23 5.04 -6.80
C LEU A 51 -4.55 6.18 -5.83
N LYS A 52 -5.81 6.25 -5.40
CA LYS A 52 -6.21 7.19 -4.36
C LYS A 52 -5.70 6.68 -3.01
N VAL A 53 -5.18 7.59 -2.20
CA VAL A 53 -4.71 7.30 -0.84
C VAL A 53 -5.40 8.25 0.12
N THR A 54 -5.92 7.71 1.20
CA THR A 54 -6.44 8.50 2.32
C THR A 54 -5.80 8.05 3.61
N ARG A 55 -5.69 8.97 4.57
CA ARG A 55 -5.20 8.65 5.90
C ARG A 55 -6.38 8.55 6.86
N ASP A 56 -6.51 7.44 7.54
CA ASP A 56 -7.50 7.20 8.59
C ASP A 56 -6.76 7.04 9.92
N LYS A 57 -6.69 8.13 10.71
CA LYS A 57 -5.97 8.19 11.99
C LYS A 57 -4.49 7.75 11.84
N GLU A 58 -4.17 6.55 12.33
CA GLU A 58 -2.83 5.93 12.29
C GLU A 58 -2.65 4.97 11.11
N ASN A 59 -3.68 4.78 10.30
CA ASN A 59 -3.71 3.90 9.15
C ASN A 59 -3.66 4.70 7.85
N VAL A 60 -3.03 4.13 6.83
CA VAL A 60 -3.11 4.61 5.45
C VAL A 60 -4.00 3.65 4.68
N VAL A 61 -5.01 4.17 3.98
CA VAL A 61 -5.94 3.40 3.16
C VAL A 61 -5.65 3.71 1.69
N VAL A 62 -5.30 2.68 0.94
CA VAL A 62 -5.06 2.76 -0.51
C VAL A 62 -6.25 2.16 -1.23
N TYR A 63 -6.88 2.93 -2.11
CA TYR A 63 -8.01 2.46 -2.90
C TYR A 63 -7.48 1.80 -4.16
N VAL A 64 -7.83 0.54 -4.32
CA VAL A 64 -7.45 -0.30 -5.46
C VAL A 64 -8.68 -0.62 -6.31
N PRO A 65 -8.53 -0.88 -7.62
CA PRO A 65 -9.63 -1.31 -8.46
C PRO A 65 -10.21 -2.63 -7.95
N GLY A 66 -11.52 -2.83 -8.09
CA GLY A 66 -12.23 -3.96 -7.45
C GLY A 66 -11.79 -5.34 -7.92
N LYS A 67 -11.57 -5.55 -9.22
CA LYS A 67 -11.19 -6.85 -9.77
C LYS A 67 -9.84 -6.77 -10.48
N MET A 68 -8.84 -7.46 -9.94
CA MET A 68 -7.50 -7.58 -10.48
C MET A 68 -7.06 -9.04 -10.33
N ASP A 69 -6.32 -9.59 -11.30
CA ASP A 69 -5.78 -10.93 -11.18
C ASP A 69 -4.80 -11.00 -9.99
N SER A 70 -5.16 -11.82 -9.00
CA SER A 70 -4.53 -11.90 -7.68
C SER A 70 -3.11 -12.49 -7.67
N VAL A 71 -2.53 -12.82 -8.83
CA VAL A 71 -1.34 -13.68 -8.87
C VAL A 71 -0.05 -12.95 -8.47
N ALA A 72 0.06 -11.61 -8.61
CA ALA A 72 1.18 -10.85 -8.04
C ALA A 72 1.02 -9.32 -8.24
N THR A 73 -0.14 -8.76 -7.90
CA THR A 73 -0.29 -7.31 -8.05
C THR A 73 0.48 -6.59 -6.94
N VAL A 74 1.52 -5.83 -7.33
CA VAL A 74 2.34 -5.06 -6.39
C VAL A 74 1.88 -3.61 -6.40
N VAL A 75 1.44 -3.11 -5.24
CA VAL A 75 1.14 -1.69 -5.05
C VAL A 75 2.40 -1.00 -4.51
N VAL A 76 2.80 0.10 -5.12
CA VAL A 76 3.94 0.91 -4.68
C VAL A 76 3.44 2.18 -4.03
N LEU A 77 3.90 2.45 -2.81
CA LEU A 77 3.72 3.73 -2.12
C LEU A 77 5.04 4.48 -2.09
N GLU A 78 5.07 5.67 -2.68
CA GLU A 78 6.18 6.60 -2.54
C GLU A 78 5.92 7.45 -1.30
N ILE A 79 6.82 7.35 -0.32
CA ILE A 79 6.70 8.06 0.96
C ILE A 79 7.75 9.15 1.06
N ASP A 80 7.45 10.17 1.87
CA ASP A 80 8.45 11.19 2.19
C ASP A 80 9.47 10.65 3.20
N GLY A 81 10.74 10.56 2.76
CA GLY A 81 11.85 10.12 3.60
C GLY A 81 11.84 8.61 3.94
N PRO A 82 12.67 8.18 4.91
CA PRO A 82 12.71 6.79 5.34
C PRO A 82 11.39 6.37 6.03
N PRO A 83 10.98 5.10 5.90
CA PRO A 83 9.74 4.60 6.50
C PRO A 83 9.76 4.69 8.03
N LYS A 84 8.80 5.44 8.57
CA LYS A 84 8.47 5.60 9.97
C LYS A 84 7.20 4.79 10.24
N VAL A 85 7.38 3.61 10.82
CA VAL A 85 6.28 2.70 11.17
C VAL A 85 6.18 2.63 12.70
N VAL A 86 4.98 2.82 13.24
CA VAL A 86 4.73 2.57 14.67
C VAL A 86 4.59 1.07 14.86
N ASN A 87 5.52 0.47 15.60
CA ASN A 87 5.43 -0.92 16.03
C ASN A 87 5.06 -0.89 17.52
N ARG A 88 3.77 -1.07 17.85
CA ARG A 88 3.35 -1.31 19.23
C ARG A 88 3.24 -2.81 19.50
#